data_AF-A0A455U2E2-F1
#
_entry.id   AF-A0A455U2E2-F1
#
_cell.length_a   1.000
_cell.length_b   1.000
_cell.length_c   1.000
_cell.angle_alpha   90.00
_cell.angle_beta   90.00
_cell.angle_gamma   90.00
#
_symmetry.space_group_name_H-M   'P 1'
#
loop_
_entity.id
_entity.type
_entity.pdbx_description
1 polymer ?
#
loop_
_entity_poly.entity_id
_entity_poly.type
_entity_poly.pdbx_seq_one_letter_code
_entity_poly.pdbx_strand_id
1 'polypeptide(L)'
;MDVELGLHVGFCQEWGISEQELAELPEARATMAYTRYVLDTGSRGDLLDLHVALAPCLVGYGEIANWLNDQPSTLRGEQNPFDAWIAMYESEQFQAAMQAELEWLNARLTDVTPARFKELANIFRDATRLEIDFWQMGLSLTDAELSR
;
A
#
# COMPACT_ATOMS: atom_id res chain seq x y z
N MET A 1 -6.54 5.35 -8.93
CA MET A 1 -6.06 6.41 -8.01
C MET A 1 -7.21 7.27 -7.50
N ASP A 2 -7.97 7.95 -8.38
CA ASP A 2 -9.08 8.83 -7.94
C ASP A 2 -10.19 8.11 -7.15
N VAL A 3 -10.48 6.85 -7.49
CA VAL A 3 -11.52 6.03 -6.82
C VAL A 3 -11.08 5.63 -5.40
N GLU A 4 -9.81 5.27 -5.22
CA GLU A 4 -9.25 4.89 -3.92
C GLU A 4 -9.18 6.09 -2.98
N LEU A 5 -8.65 7.22 -3.45
CA LEU A 5 -8.56 8.43 -2.63
C LEU A 5 -9.95 8.93 -2.21
N GLY A 6 -10.94 8.86 -3.11
CA GLY A 6 -12.32 9.20 -2.79
C GLY A 6 -12.93 8.33 -1.68
N LEU A 7 -12.60 7.03 -1.64
CA LEU A 7 -13.02 6.15 -0.56
C LEU A 7 -12.43 6.57 0.79
N HIS A 8 -11.12 6.87 0.82
CA HIS A 8 -10.45 7.31 2.04
C HIS A 8 -10.99 8.64 2.56
N VAL A 9 -11.24 9.61 1.66
CA VAL A 9 -11.90 10.87 2.02
C VAL A 9 -13.31 10.61 2.58
N GLY A 10 -14.05 9.66 2.01
CA GLY A 10 -15.35 9.23 2.53
C GLY A 10 -15.28 8.72 3.96
N PHE A 11 -14.33 7.81 4.26
CA PHE A 11 -14.11 7.34 5.63
C PHE A 11 -13.77 8.48 6.59
N CYS A 12 -12.87 9.40 6.19
CA CYS A 12 -12.55 10.57 6.99
C CYS A 12 -13.79 11.41 7.31
N GLN A 13 -14.66 11.66 6.33
CA GLN A 13 -15.90 12.41 6.52
C GLN A 13 -16.86 11.70 7.49
N GLU A 14 -17.01 10.38 7.40
CA GLU A 14 -17.83 9.59 8.34
C GLU A 14 -17.31 9.67 9.79
N TRP A 15 -16.01 9.86 9.97
CA TRP A 15 -15.36 10.06 11.27
C TRP A 15 -15.27 11.53 11.71
N GLY A 16 -15.87 12.45 10.94
CA GLY A 16 -15.91 13.87 11.27
C GLY A 16 -14.62 14.64 10.93
N ILE A 17 -13.74 14.07 10.09
CA ILE A 17 -12.53 14.73 9.58
C ILE A 17 -12.86 15.37 8.23
N SER A 18 -12.79 16.69 8.16
CA SER A 18 -13.03 17.42 6.91
C SER A 18 -11.87 17.28 5.91
N GLU A 19 -12.13 17.52 4.63
CA GLU A 19 -11.08 17.57 3.59
C GLU A 19 -10.04 18.65 3.88
N GLN A 20 -10.45 19.78 4.48
CA GLN A 20 -9.52 20.83 4.87
C GLN A 20 -8.59 20.36 5.97
N GLU A 21 -9.13 19.74 7.03
CA GLU A 21 -8.31 19.15 8.09
C GLU A 21 -7.35 18.11 7.52
N LEU A 22 -7.83 17.22 6.63
CA LEU A 22 -7.00 16.21 5.97
C LEU A 22 -5.85 16.83 5.16
N ALA A 23 -6.10 17.93 4.45
CA ALA A 23 -5.08 18.62 3.65
C ALA A 23 -4.04 19.37 4.50
N GLU A 24 -4.41 19.80 5.71
CA GLU A 24 -3.53 20.51 6.63
C GLU A 24 -2.78 19.56 7.59
N LEU A 25 -3.15 18.29 7.65
CA LEU A 25 -2.51 17.30 8.52
C LEU A 25 -1.03 17.10 8.13
N PRO A 26 -0.10 17.20 9.09
CA PRO A 26 1.30 16.93 8.82
C PRO A 26 1.50 15.44 8.48
N GLU A 27 2.34 15.16 7.48
CA GLU A 27 2.72 13.78 7.13
C GLU A 27 3.29 13.06 8.35
N ALA A 28 2.77 11.85 8.63
CA ALA A 28 3.35 11.01 9.66
C ALA A 28 4.75 10.55 9.27
N ARG A 29 5.60 10.29 10.27
CA ARG A 29 7.01 9.90 10.04
C ARG A 29 7.16 8.65 9.16
N ALA A 30 6.29 7.65 9.34
CA ALA A 30 6.29 6.43 8.53
C ALA A 30 5.93 6.74 7.07
N THR A 31 4.87 7.54 6.84
CA THR A 31 4.47 8.03 5.51
C THR A 31 5.60 8.79 4.82
N MET A 32 6.25 9.71 5.53
CA MET A 32 7.41 10.44 5.00
C MET A 32 8.54 9.47 4.62
N ALA A 33 8.91 8.56 5.53
CA ALA A 33 10.02 7.64 5.29
C ALA A 33 9.78 6.76 4.06
N TYR A 34 8.58 6.20 3.95
CA TYR A 34 8.24 5.33 2.83
C TYR A 34 8.18 6.09 1.50
N THR A 35 7.42 7.19 1.44
CA THR A 35 7.27 7.96 0.20
C THR A 35 8.60 8.57 -0.27
N ARG A 36 9.44 9.05 0.66
CA ARG A 36 10.77 9.56 0.31
C ARG A 36 11.69 8.43 -0.16
N TYR A 37 11.61 7.23 0.41
CA TYR A 37 12.37 6.07 -0.08
C TYR A 37 12.01 5.70 -1.52
N VAL A 38 10.71 5.68 -1.86
CA VAL A 38 10.24 5.38 -3.22
C VAL A 38 10.74 6.43 -4.22
N LEU A 39 10.56 7.72 -3.91
CA LEU A 39 11.00 8.82 -4.76
C LEU A 39 12.52 8.81 -4.96
N ASP A 40 13.27 8.56 -3.89
CA ASP A 40 14.72 8.53 -3.91
C ASP A 40 15.26 7.34 -4.71
N THR A 41 14.64 6.16 -4.54
CA THR A 41 14.99 4.94 -5.28
C THR A 41 14.75 5.13 -6.78
N GLY A 42 13.59 5.64 -7.17
CA GLY A 42 13.29 5.92 -8.58
C GLY A 42 14.15 7.04 -9.17
N SER A 43 14.56 8.03 -8.38
CA SER A 43 15.40 9.13 -8.85
C SER A 43 16.87 8.74 -9.02
N ARG A 44 17.40 7.82 -8.21
CA ARG A 44 18.80 7.37 -8.29
C ARG A 44 18.99 6.18 -9.23
N GLY A 45 17.95 5.38 -9.37
CA GLY A 45 17.93 4.17 -10.17
C GLY A 45 17.37 4.38 -11.57
N ASP A 46 16.76 3.32 -12.08
CA ASP A 46 16.01 3.29 -13.33
C ASP A 46 14.51 3.05 -13.06
N LEU A 47 13.74 2.93 -14.15
CA LEU A 47 12.31 2.68 -14.06
C LEU A 47 12.00 1.36 -13.32
N LEU A 48 12.83 0.32 -13.48
CA LEU A 48 12.62 -0.95 -12.79
C LEU A 48 12.83 -0.80 -11.28
N ASP A 49 13.81 -0.01 -10.83
CA ASP A 49 13.98 0.30 -9.40
C ASP A 49 12.74 0.97 -8.80
N LEU A 50 12.16 1.93 -9.51
CA LEU A 50 10.92 2.62 -9.07
C LEU A 50 9.75 1.63 -8.93
N HIS A 51 9.51 0.83 -9.96
CA HIS A 51 8.43 -0.17 -9.94
C HIS A 51 8.63 -1.21 -8.83
N VAL A 52 9.86 -1.69 -8.63
CA VAL A 52 10.17 -2.62 -7.54
C VAL A 52 9.98 -1.97 -6.16
N ALA A 53 10.28 -0.68 -6.01
CA ALA A 53 10.03 0.05 -4.75
C ALA A 53 8.53 0.30 -4.49
N LEU A 54 7.71 0.42 -5.54
CA LEU A 54 6.25 0.59 -5.46
C LEU A 54 5.49 -0.72 -5.28
N ALA A 55 6.07 -1.85 -5.72
CA ALA A 55 5.41 -3.14 -5.75
C ALA A 55 4.81 -3.57 -4.40
N PRO A 56 5.44 -3.37 -3.22
CA PRO A 56 4.83 -3.71 -1.94
C PRO A 56 3.49 -3.00 -1.67
N CYS A 57 3.28 -1.79 -2.19
CA CYS A 57 2.00 -1.09 -2.08
C CYS A 57 0.97 -1.70 -3.03
N LEU A 58 1.18 -1.61 -4.35
CA LEU A 58 0.17 -2.04 -5.33
C LEU A 58 -0.11 -3.55 -5.27
N VAL A 59 0.95 -4.38 -5.26
CA VAL A 59 0.82 -5.83 -5.19
C VAL A 59 0.42 -6.27 -3.79
N GLY A 60 1.03 -5.70 -2.75
CA GLY A 60 0.74 -6.11 -1.37
C GLY A 60 -0.72 -5.87 -0.98
N TYR A 61 -1.32 -4.75 -1.36
CA TYR A 61 -2.73 -4.49 -1.06
C TYR A 61 -3.68 -5.45 -1.80
N GLY A 62 -3.39 -5.76 -3.07
CA GLY A 62 -4.20 -6.73 -3.81
C GLY A 62 -4.07 -8.15 -3.26
N GLU A 63 -2.88 -8.55 -2.82
CA GLU A 63 -2.63 -9.83 -2.12
C GLU A 63 -3.31 -9.88 -0.75
N ILE A 64 -3.30 -8.80 0.03
CA ILE A 64 -4.01 -8.70 1.32
C ILE A 64 -5.52 -8.87 1.12
N ALA A 65 -6.10 -8.22 0.10
CA ALA A 65 -7.52 -8.35 -0.21
C ALA A 65 -7.88 -9.81 -0.56
N ASN A 66 -7.10 -10.45 -1.44
CA ASN A 66 -7.30 -11.85 -1.82
C ASN A 66 -7.18 -12.78 -0.60
N TRP A 67 -6.16 -12.57 0.24
CA TRP A 67 -5.96 -13.34 1.46
C TRP A 67 -7.14 -13.19 2.43
N LEU A 68 -7.64 -11.97 2.64
CA LEU A 68 -8.80 -11.69 3.49
C LEU A 68 -10.07 -12.38 2.96
N ASN A 69 -10.30 -12.35 1.65
CA ASN A 69 -11.45 -12.98 1.03
C ASN A 69 -11.47 -14.51 1.23
N ASP A 70 -10.30 -15.13 1.23
CA ASP A 70 -10.13 -16.56 1.44
C ASP A 70 -10.28 -16.99 2.92
N GLN A 71 -10.32 -16.05 3.87
CA GLN A 71 -10.48 -16.38 5.29
C GLN A 71 -11.96 -16.55 5.67
N PRO A 72 -12.37 -17.70 6.23
CA PRO A 72 -13.75 -17.91 6.72
C PRO A 72 -14.17 -16.95 7.84
N SER A 73 -13.20 -16.35 8.52
CA SER A 73 -13.40 -15.41 9.63
C SER A 73 -13.57 -13.96 9.21
N THR A 74 -13.36 -13.63 7.92
CA THR A 74 -13.55 -12.27 7.43
C THR A 74 -15.03 -11.94 7.41
N LEU A 75 -15.42 -10.97 8.25
CA LEU A 75 -16.79 -10.45 8.28
C LEU A 75 -17.03 -9.63 7.00
N ARG A 76 -18.22 -9.76 6.41
CA ARG A 76 -18.65 -9.03 5.19
C ARG A 76 -19.92 -8.21 5.46
N GLY A 77 -20.17 -7.21 4.62
CA GLY A 77 -21.34 -6.34 4.72
C GLY A 77 -21.30 -5.43 5.96
N GLU A 78 -22.48 -5.01 6.43
CA GLU A 78 -22.64 -4.00 7.50
C GLU A 78 -22.00 -4.37 8.84
N GLN A 79 -21.67 -5.65 9.05
CA GLN A 79 -21.00 -6.12 10.27
C GLN A 79 -19.50 -5.79 10.29
N ASN A 80 -18.94 -5.35 9.16
CA ASN A 80 -17.54 -4.98 9.04
C ASN A 80 -17.41 -3.53 8.54
N PRO A 81 -16.99 -2.57 9.40
CA PRO A 81 -16.84 -1.17 9.00
C PRO A 81 -15.75 -0.96 7.93
N PHE A 82 -14.90 -1.97 7.68
CA PHE A 82 -13.85 -1.93 6.68
C PHE A 82 -14.18 -2.76 5.42
N ASP A 83 -15.40 -3.29 5.27
CA ASP A 83 -15.77 -4.11 4.10
C ASP A 83 -15.63 -3.33 2.79
N ALA A 84 -15.92 -2.03 2.80
CA ALA A 84 -15.74 -1.16 1.63
C ALA A 84 -14.27 -0.98 1.25
N TRP A 85 -13.35 -0.97 2.24
CA TRP A 85 -11.91 -0.97 1.99
C TRP A 85 -11.48 -2.28 1.33
N ILE A 86 -11.93 -3.42 1.87
CA ILE A 86 -11.63 -4.75 1.31
C ILE A 86 -12.15 -4.85 -0.14
N ALA A 87 -13.41 -4.47 -0.36
CA ALA A 87 -14.07 -4.53 -1.66
C ALA A 87 -13.37 -3.67 -2.73
N MET A 88 -12.76 -2.55 -2.34
CA MET A 88 -12.02 -1.70 -3.26
C MET A 88 -10.77 -2.41 -3.80
N TYR A 89 -9.99 -3.06 -2.93
CA TYR A 89 -8.79 -3.80 -3.34
C TYR A 89 -9.11 -5.16 -3.98
N GLU A 90 -10.28 -5.75 -3.69
CA GLU A 90 -10.83 -6.92 -4.40
C GLU A 90 -11.39 -6.57 -5.77
N SER A 91 -11.67 -5.30 -6.06
CA SER A 91 -12.33 -4.90 -7.29
C SER A 91 -11.57 -5.37 -8.52
N GLU A 92 -12.31 -5.73 -9.58
CA GLU A 92 -11.72 -6.15 -10.86
C GLU A 92 -10.71 -5.12 -11.38
N GLN A 93 -10.99 -3.83 -11.17
CA GLN A 93 -10.09 -2.75 -11.58
C GLN A 93 -8.76 -2.79 -10.82
N PHE A 94 -8.79 -2.93 -9.49
CA PHE A 94 -7.56 -2.97 -8.69
C PHE A 94 -6.77 -4.26 -8.96
N GLN A 95 -7.45 -5.40 -8.99
CA GLN A 95 -6.82 -6.69 -9.30
C GLN A 95 -6.22 -6.70 -10.71
N ALA A 96 -6.87 -6.11 -11.72
CA ALA A 96 -6.30 -5.98 -13.05
C ALA A 96 -5.04 -5.09 -13.06
N ALA A 97 -5.02 -4.01 -12.28
CA ALA A 97 -3.84 -3.15 -12.14
C ALA A 97 -2.67 -3.90 -11.47
N MET A 98 -2.95 -4.66 -10.41
CA MET A 98 -1.96 -5.53 -9.77
C MET A 98 -1.38 -6.56 -10.74
N GLN A 99 -2.24 -7.26 -11.50
CA GLN A 99 -1.78 -8.26 -12.47
C GLN A 99 -0.94 -7.64 -13.57
N ALA A 100 -1.32 -6.46 -14.08
CA ALA A 100 -0.54 -5.74 -15.08
C ALA A 100 0.86 -5.36 -14.55
N GLU A 101 0.97 -4.94 -13.29
CA GLU A 101 2.25 -4.64 -12.65
C GLU A 101 3.12 -5.91 -12.50
N LEU A 102 2.53 -7.02 -12.06
CA LEU A 102 3.22 -8.31 -11.96
C LEU A 102 3.74 -8.79 -13.32
N GLU A 103 2.93 -8.71 -14.38
CA GLU A 103 3.33 -9.04 -15.74
C GLU A 103 4.49 -8.14 -16.22
N TRP A 104 4.38 -6.83 -15.97
CA TRP A 104 5.40 -5.85 -16.35
C TRP A 104 6.74 -6.13 -15.65
N LEU A 105 6.72 -6.43 -14.36
CA LEU A 105 7.88 -6.79 -13.54
C LEU A 105 8.50 -8.10 -14.03
N ASN A 106 7.70 -9.16 -14.16
CA ASN A 106 8.17 -10.48 -14.59
C ASN A 106 8.85 -10.44 -15.96
N ALA A 107 8.28 -9.69 -16.92
CA ALA A 107 8.87 -9.51 -18.24
C ALA A 107 10.26 -8.88 -18.17
N ARG A 108 10.48 -7.91 -17.27
CA ARG A 108 11.76 -7.19 -17.13
C ARG A 108 12.78 -7.92 -16.28
N LEU A 109 12.30 -8.69 -15.29
CA LEU A 109 13.14 -9.52 -14.44
C LEU A 109 13.68 -10.78 -15.15
N THR A 110 13.14 -11.13 -16.33
CA THR A 110 13.61 -12.30 -17.09
C THR A 110 15.06 -12.16 -17.56
N ASP A 111 15.48 -10.95 -17.92
CA ASP A 111 16.80 -10.69 -18.51
C ASP A 111 17.81 -10.06 -17.52
N VAL A 112 17.44 -9.86 -16.25
CA VAL A 112 18.37 -9.26 -15.28
C VAL A 112 19.45 -10.24 -14.85
N THR A 113 20.67 -9.72 -14.66
CA THR A 113 21.76 -10.53 -14.11
C THR A 113 21.46 -10.91 -12.65
N PRO A 114 22.05 -12.01 -12.13
CA PRO A 114 21.89 -12.38 -10.72
C PRO A 114 22.31 -11.29 -9.73
N ALA A 115 23.32 -10.48 -10.08
CA ALA A 115 23.76 -9.35 -9.26
C ALA A 115 22.68 -8.25 -9.20
N ARG A 116 22.12 -7.88 -10.37
CA ARG A 116 21.04 -6.88 -10.45
C ARG A 116 19.77 -7.36 -9.77
N PHE A 117 19.40 -8.64 -9.94
CA PHE A 117 18.26 -9.22 -9.23
C PHE A 117 18.42 -9.11 -7.70
N LYS A 118 19.62 -9.34 -7.17
CA LYS A 118 19.90 -9.20 -5.74
C LYS A 118 19.74 -7.75 -5.27
N GLU A 119 20.12 -6.77 -6.07
CA GLU A 119 19.91 -5.34 -5.77
C GLU A 119 18.41 -5.02 -5.73
N LEU A 120 17.65 -5.43 -6.74
CA LEU A 120 16.21 -5.23 -6.80
C LEU A 120 15.49 -5.93 -5.63
N ALA A 121 15.90 -7.14 -5.27
CA ALA A 121 15.37 -7.85 -4.10
C ALA A 121 15.62 -7.10 -2.78
N ASN A 122 16.76 -6.41 -2.65
CA ASN A 122 17.01 -5.55 -1.49
C ASN A 122 16.06 -4.35 -1.50
N ILE A 123 15.86 -3.72 -2.67
CA ILE A 123 14.93 -2.58 -2.81
C ILE A 123 13.53 -2.99 -2.39
N PHE A 124 13.03 -4.11 -2.93
CA PHE A 124 11.72 -4.66 -2.59
C PHE A 124 11.60 -4.92 -1.08
N ARG A 125 12.57 -5.63 -0.50
CA ARG A 125 12.58 -5.93 0.95
C ARG A 125 12.51 -4.67 1.78
N ASP A 126 13.31 -3.66 1.47
CA ASP A 126 13.40 -2.45 2.27
C ASP A 126 12.14 -1.58 2.10
N ALA A 127 11.55 -1.53 0.90
CA ALA A 127 10.22 -0.96 0.68
C ALA A 127 9.12 -1.71 1.47
N THR A 128 9.11 -3.04 1.47
CA THR A 128 8.17 -3.84 2.25
C THR A 128 8.28 -3.57 3.75
N ARG A 129 9.49 -3.37 4.28
CA ARG A 129 9.69 -3.02 5.69
C ARG A 129 9.09 -1.64 6.02
N LEU A 130 9.23 -0.68 5.12
CA LEU A 130 8.64 0.65 5.28
C LEU A 130 7.10 0.62 5.17
N GLU A 131 6.55 -0.24 4.31
CA GLU A 131 5.11 -0.52 4.25
C GLU A 131 4.60 -1.16 5.56
N ILE A 132 5.35 -2.11 6.12
CA ILE A 132 5.01 -2.69 7.45
C ILE A 132 5.00 -1.60 8.52
N ASP A 133 5.99 -0.69 8.53
CA ASP A 133 6.02 0.44 9.46
C ASP A 133 4.84 1.41 9.23
N PHE A 134 4.35 1.54 7.99
CA PHE A 134 3.15 2.31 7.68
C PHE A 134 1.91 1.72 8.35
N TRP A 135 1.71 0.40 8.24
CA TRP A 135 0.64 -0.31 8.95
C TRP A 135 0.81 -0.22 10.48
N GLN A 136 2.03 -0.42 10.97
CA GLN A 136 2.33 -0.39 12.40
C GLN A 136 2.05 0.98 13.03
N MET A 137 2.22 2.07 12.27
CA MET A 137 1.85 3.42 12.71
C MET A 137 0.37 3.48 13.09
N GLY A 138 -0.53 2.93 12.27
CA GLY A 138 -1.96 2.93 12.55
C GLY A 138 -2.31 2.15 13.82
N LEU A 139 -1.68 0.98 14.00
CA LEU A 139 -1.88 0.12 15.18
C LEU A 139 -1.30 0.72 16.47
N SER A 140 -0.15 1.39 16.38
CA SER A 140 0.52 1.94 17.56
C SER A 140 -0.17 3.22 18.06
N LEU A 141 -0.78 4.00 17.15
CA LEU A 141 -1.58 5.16 17.52
C LEU A 141 -2.83 4.73 18.30
N THR A 142 -3.48 3.63 17.90
CA THR A 142 -4.60 3.04 18.67
C THR A 142 -4.20 2.58 20.08
N ASP A 143 -2.97 2.08 20.29
CA ASP A 143 -2.51 1.66 21.62
C ASP A 143 -2.18 2.85 22.57
N ALA A 144 -1.66 3.95 22.01
CA ALA A 144 -1.31 5.14 22.77
C ALA A 144 -2.55 5.94 23.23
N GLU A 145 -3.66 5.86 22.48
CA GLU A 145 -4.93 6.50 22.81
C GLU A 145 -5.79 5.66 23.77
N LEU A 146 -5.71 4.32 23.72
CA LEU A 146 -6.38 3.42 24.67
C LEU A 146 -5.73 3.38 26.07
N SER A 147 -4.52 3.92 26.18
CA SER A 147 -3.76 4.04 27.44
C SER A 147 -3.94 5.39 28.15
N ARG A 148 -4.83 6.25 27.66
CA ARG A 148 -5.23 7.54 28.28
C ARG A 148 -6.69 7.49 28.72
#